data_AF-A0A820JW19-F1
#
_entry.id   AF-A0A820JW19-F1
#
_cell.length_a   1.000
_cell.length_b   1.000
_cell.length_c   1.000
_cell.angle_alpha   90.00
_cell.angle_beta   90.00
_cell.angle_gamma   90.00
#
_symmetry.space_group_name_H-M   'P 1'
#
loop_
_entity.id
_entity.type
_entity.pdbx_description
1 polymer ?
#
loop_
_entity_poly.entity_id
_entity_poly.type
_entity_poly.pdbx_seq_one_letter_code
_entity_poly.pdbx_strand_id
1 'polypeptide(L)'
;DDPRLHDYNVPERVQKFIQIAHDEALAFATNHIIMTMGSDFQYGNANHWFKNLDKLIKYVNAEQANGSNVNVFYSTPSCYLYALNKVDHSWTIKTDDFFP
;
A
#
# COMPACT_ATOMS: atom_id res chain seq x y z
N ASP A 1 -7.48 -1.51 19.22
CA ASP A 1 -8.56 -1.53 18.23
C ASP A 1 -9.88 -1.80 18.94
N ASP A 2 -10.09 -1.10 20.06
CA ASP A 2 -11.29 -1.27 20.87
C ASP A 2 -12.25 -0.14 20.49
N PRO A 3 -13.42 -0.46 19.87
CA PRO A 3 -14.40 0.55 19.48
C PRO A 3 -14.96 1.36 20.65
N ARG A 4 -14.71 0.93 21.89
CA ARG A 4 -15.18 1.59 23.12
C ARG A 4 -14.22 2.67 23.61
N LEU A 5 -13.05 2.81 23.00
CA LEU A 5 -12.10 3.89 23.32
C LEU A 5 -12.45 5.15 22.53
N HIS A 6 -12.33 6.31 23.18
CA HIS A 6 -12.56 7.62 22.57
C HIS A 6 -11.72 7.80 21.28
N ASP A 7 -10.48 7.34 21.27
CA ASP A 7 -9.55 7.55 20.16
C ASP A 7 -9.61 6.45 19.08
N TYR A 8 -10.73 5.73 18.98
CA TYR A 8 -10.91 4.71 17.96
C TYR A 8 -11.05 5.35 16.57
N ASN A 9 -10.02 5.18 15.73
CA ASN A 9 -9.92 5.83 14.43
C ASN A 9 -9.75 4.84 13.25
N VAL A 10 -9.98 3.54 13.48
CA VAL A 10 -9.76 2.51 12.46
C VAL A 10 -10.56 2.76 11.17
N PRO A 11 -11.89 3.05 11.21
CA PRO A 11 -12.66 3.26 9.99
C PRO A 11 -12.14 4.44 9.15
N GLU A 12 -11.81 5.55 9.81
CA GLU A 12 -11.26 6.75 9.15
C GLU A 12 -9.90 6.43 8.48
N ARG A 13 -9.00 5.74 9.19
CA ARG A 13 -7.68 5.38 8.67
C ARG A 13 -7.75 4.40 7.50
N VAL A 14 -8.66 3.44 7.56
CA VAL A 14 -8.90 2.46 6.49
C VAL A 14 -9.42 3.15 5.24
N GLN A 15 -10.47 3.97 5.37
CA GLN A 15 -11.04 4.69 4.23
C GLN A 15 -10.01 5.65 3.60
N LYS A 16 -9.25 6.36 4.43
CA LYS A 16 -8.17 7.23 3.94
C LYS A 16 -7.10 6.44 3.19
N PHE A 17 -6.70 5.27 3.68
CA PHE A 17 -5.72 4.43 3.00
C PHE A 17 -6.24 3.92 1.66
N ILE A 18 -7.48 3.46 1.60
CA ILE A 18 -8.12 3.00 0.36
C ILE A 18 -8.16 4.13 -0.67
N GLN A 19 -8.52 5.35 -0.25
CA GLN A 19 -8.50 6.52 -1.15
C GLN A 19 -7.10 6.80 -1.69
N ILE A 20 -6.08 6.81 -0.84
CA ILE A 20 -4.68 7.00 -1.27
C ILE A 20 -4.26 5.93 -2.27
N ALA A 21 -4.61 4.66 -2.01
CA ALA A 21 -4.32 3.56 -2.91
C ALA A 21 -4.98 3.72 -4.29
N HIS A 22 -6.22 4.21 -4.33
CA HIS A 22 -6.89 4.52 -5.60
C HIS A 22 -6.25 5.69 -6.34
N ASP A 23 -5.95 6.78 -5.63
CA ASP A 23 -5.32 7.96 -6.23
C ASP A 23 -3.95 7.62 -6.81
N GLU A 24 -3.16 6.83 -6.08
CA GLU A 24 -1.85 6.36 -6.53
C GLU A 24 -1.98 5.43 -7.73
N ALA A 25 -2.94 4.50 -7.73
CA ALA A 25 -3.17 3.58 -8.84
C ALA A 25 -3.45 4.28 -10.19
N LEU A 26 -3.96 5.52 -10.19
CA LEU A 26 -4.16 6.29 -11.42
C LEU A 26 -2.85 6.63 -12.16
N ALA A 27 -1.73 6.65 -11.44
CA ALA A 27 -0.41 6.92 -12.01
C ALA A 27 0.34 5.65 -12.47
N PHE A 28 -0.19 4.46 -12.19
CA PHE A 28 0.44 3.18 -12.54
C PHE A 28 -0.30 2.47 -13.67
N ALA A 29 0.43 1.68 -14.45
CA ALA A 29 -0.11 0.99 -15.61
C ALA A 29 -0.81 -0.34 -15.29
N THR A 30 -0.73 -0.83 -14.05
CA THR A 30 -1.26 -2.14 -13.64
C THR A 30 -2.02 -2.05 -12.32
N ASN A 31 -2.71 -3.13 -11.94
CA ASN A 31 -3.43 -3.25 -10.67
C ASN A 31 -2.50 -3.56 -9.48
N HIS A 32 -1.18 -3.58 -9.69
CA HIS A 32 -0.19 -3.68 -8.62
C HIS A 32 0.43 -2.31 -8.39
N ILE A 33 0.37 -1.84 -7.16
CA ILE A 33 1.03 -0.60 -6.71
C ILE A 33 1.97 -0.91 -5.53
N ILE A 34 2.98 -0.07 -5.35
CA ILE A 34 3.98 -0.23 -4.29
C ILE A 34 3.89 0.92 -3.30
N MET A 35 3.51 0.60 -2.06
CA MET A 35 3.45 1.56 -0.96
C MET A 35 4.80 1.60 -0.21
N THR A 36 5.53 2.69 -0.31
CA THR A 36 6.84 2.84 0.37
C THR A 36 6.64 3.25 1.83
N MET A 37 6.42 2.26 2.70
CA MET A 37 6.16 2.47 4.12
C MET A 37 7.46 2.78 4.90
N GLY A 38 8.07 3.95 4.69
CA GLY A 38 9.27 4.38 5.41
C GLY A 38 9.70 5.82 5.05
N SER A 39 10.71 6.32 5.76
CA SER A 39 11.34 7.63 5.55
C SER A 39 12.69 7.67 6.27
N ASP A 40 13.45 8.76 6.10
CA ASP A 40 14.73 9.02 6.79
C ASP A 40 14.68 8.69 8.29
N PHE A 41 15.63 7.85 8.72
CA PHE A 41 15.82 7.42 10.11
C PHE A 41 14.57 6.85 10.82
N GLN A 42 13.58 6.38 10.06
CA GLN A 42 12.45 5.65 10.63
C GLN A 42 12.85 4.22 11.05
N TYR A 43 11.91 3.51 11.67
CA TYR A 43 12.10 2.14 12.18
C TYR A 43 13.13 1.96 13.31
N GLY A 44 13.61 3.04 13.96
CA GLY A 44 14.40 2.92 15.20
C GLY A 44 13.71 2.10 16.30
N ASN A 45 12.37 2.14 16.36
CA ASN A 45 11.54 1.14 17.01
C ASN A 45 10.59 0.50 15.99
N ALA A 46 11.08 -0.51 15.28
CA ALA A 46 10.35 -1.20 14.22
C ALA A 46 9.06 -1.86 14.70
N ASN A 47 9.00 -2.33 15.95
CA ASN A 47 7.82 -2.99 16.51
C ASN A 47 6.59 -2.07 16.51
N HIS A 48 6.78 -0.76 16.77
CA HIS A 48 5.69 0.19 16.71
C HIS A 48 5.11 0.34 15.29
N TRP A 49 5.98 0.32 14.27
CA TRP A 49 5.57 0.38 12.87
C TRP A 49 4.81 -0.89 12.46
N PHE A 50 5.41 -2.06 12.66
CA PHE A 50 4.80 -3.34 12.26
C PHE A 50 3.46 -3.59 12.94
N LYS A 51 3.29 -3.24 14.22
CA LYS A 51 1.99 -3.35 14.90
C LYS A 51 0.88 -2.53 14.23
N ASN A 52 1.21 -1.35 13.71
CA ASN A 52 0.22 -0.51 13.02
C ASN A 52 -0.03 -1.01 11.59
N LEU A 53 1.01 -1.48 10.90
CA LEU A 53 0.89 -2.07 9.56
C LEU A 53 0.05 -3.35 9.58
N ASP A 54 0.22 -4.24 10.56
CA ASP A 54 -0.58 -5.45 10.72
C ASP A 54 -2.07 -5.13 10.86
N LYS A 55 -2.40 -4.10 11.65
CA LYS A 55 -3.77 -3.64 11.81
C LYS A 55 -4.31 -3.06 10.52
N LEU A 56 -3.53 -2.20 9.85
CA LEU A 56 -3.92 -1.59 8.60
C LEU A 56 -4.24 -2.67 7.54
N ILE A 57 -3.33 -3.63 7.35
CA ILE A 57 -3.51 -4.77 6.44
C ILE A 57 -4.79 -5.53 6.80
N LYS A 58 -4.97 -5.89 8.08
CA LYS A 58 -6.13 -6.64 8.55
C LYS A 58 -7.44 -5.91 8.24
N TYR A 59 -7.55 -4.63 8.61
CA TYR A 59 -8.79 -3.89 8.49
C TYR A 59 -9.09 -3.45 7.05
N VAL A 60 -8.08 -3.09 6.26
CA VAL A 60 -8.29 -2.78 4.83
C VAL A 60 -8.75 -4.03 4.07
N ASN A 61 -8.14 -5.19 4.30
CA ASN A 61 -8.56 -6.42 3.62
C ASN A 61 -9.94 -6.90 4.09
N ALA A 62 -10.35 -6.61 5.33
CA ALA A 62 -11.70 -6.91 5.80
C ALA A 62 -12.79 -6.15 5.02
N GLU A 63 -12.50 -4.94 4.52
CA GLU A 63 -13.44 -4.17 3.69
C GLU A 63 -13.72 -4.83 2.32
N GLN A 64 -12.99 -5.87 1.93
CA GLN A 64 -13.35 -6.67 0.76
C GLN A 64 -14.73 -7.31 0.91
N ALA A 65 -15.14 -7.66 2.14
CA ALA A 65 -16.50 -8.13 2.43
C ALA A 65 -17.57 -7.05 2.19
N ASN A 66 -17.17 -5.77 2.21
CA ASN A 66 -18.02 -4.61 1.95
C ASN A 66 -17.87 -4.09 0.51
N GLY A 67 -17.20 -4.83 -0.37
CA GLY A 67 -17.06 -4.51 -1.79
C GLY A 67 -15.80 -3.75 -2.18
N SER A 68 -14.85 -3.54 -1.26
CA SER A 68 -13.52 -3.01 -1.61
C SER A 68 -12.78 -3.98 -2.53
N ASN A 69 -12.14 -3.48 -3.58
CA ASN A 69 -11.27 -4.25 -4.48
C ASN A 69 -9.78 -4.12 -4.12
N VAL A 70 -9.46 -3.52 -2.98
CA VAL A 70 -8.08 -3.33 -2.50
C VAL A 70 -7.65 -4.54 -1.68
N ASN A 71 -6.45 -5.06 -1.98
CA ASN A 71 -5.79 -6.11 -1.20
C ASN A 71 -4.37 -5.69 -0.83
N VAL A 72 -4.07 -5.66 0.46
CA VAL A 72 -2.80 -5.18 1.02
C VAL A 72 -2.06 -6.32 1.68
N PHE A 73 -0.74 -6.37 1.50
CA PHE A 73 0.13 -7.36 2.13
C PHE A 73 1.56 -6.85 2.20
N TYR A 74 2.37 -7.42 3.10
CA TYR A 74 3.80 -7.12 3.14
C TYR A 74 4.49 -7.64 1.88
N SER A 75 5.34 -6.81 1.30
CA SER A 75 6.07 -7.15 0.09
C SER A 75 7.46 -6.53 0.11
N THR A 76 8.24 -6.82 -0.93
CA THR A 76 9.53 -6.22 -1.21
C THR A 76 9.53 -5.67 -2.65
N PRO A 77 10.42 -4.72 -3.00
CA PRO A 77 10.53 -4.23 -4.37
C PRO A 77 10.74 -5.37 -5.40
N SER A 78 11.50 -6.41 -5.03
CA SER A 78 11.71 -7.59 -5.88
C SER A 78 10.43 -8.39 -6.11
N CYS A 79 9.61 -8.59 -5.06
CA CYS A 79 8.32 -9.26 -5.18
C CYS A 79 7.34 -8.46 -6.04
N TYR A 80 7.34 -7.13 -5.91
CA TYR A 80 6.55 -6.24 -6.74
C TYR A 80 6.96 -6.34 -8.22
N LEU A 81 8.25 -6.22 -8.53
CA LEU A 81 8.77 -6.38 -9.88
C LEU A 81 8.45 -7.76 -10.48
N TYR A 82 8.54 -8.81 -9.66
CA TYR A 82 8.13 -10.16 -10.07
C TYR A 82 6.65 -10.23 -10.46
N ALA A 83 5.76 -9.58 -9.71
CA ALA A 83 4.34 -9.50 -10.06
C ALA A 83 4.13 -8.74 -11.38
N LEU A 84 4.82 -7.61 -11.57
CA LEU A 84 4.74 -6.83 -12.81
C LEU A 84 5.18 -7.62 -14.05
N ASN A 85 6.27 -8.38 -13.95
CA ASN A 85 6.76 -9.22 -15.06
C ASN A 85 5.81 -10.37 -15.44
N LYS A 86 4.83 -10.70 -14.58
CA LYS A 86 3.80 -11.69 -14.88
C LYS A 86 2.56 -11.10 -15.54
N VAL A 87 2.39 -9.79 -15.48
CA VAL A 87 1.28 -9.13 -16.16
C VAL A 87 1.60 -9.09 -17.65
N ASP A 88 0.63 -9.46 -18.49
CA ASP A 88 0.72 -9.30 -19.93
C ASP A 88 0.55 -7.82 -20.30
N HIS A 89 1.62 -7.05 -20.10
CA HIS A 89 1.65 -5.61 -20.32
C HIS A 89 2.91 -5.21 -21.09
N SER A 90 2.75 -4.34 -22.08
CA SER A 90 3.86 -3.76 -22.84
C SER A 90 4.25 -2.42 -22.25
N TRP A 91 5.52 -2.26 -21.89
CA TRP A 91 6.05 -1.06 -21.24
C TRP A 91 6.62 -0.07 -22.25
N THR A 92 6.43 1.22 -22.00
CA THR A 92 7.05 2.29 -22.79
C THR A 92 8.56 2.29 -22.61
N ILE A 93 9.29 2.47 -23.72
CA ILE A 93 10.75 2.57 -23.71
C ILE A 93 11.15 4.02 -23.41
N LYS A 94 12.02 4.23 -22.43
CA LYS A 94 12.72 5.49 -22.18
C LYS A 94 14.18 5.33 -22.60
N THR A 95 14.68 6.21 -23.46
CA THR A 95 16.03 6.11 -24.04
C THR A 95 17.02 7.12 -23.48
N ASP A 96 16.55 8.29 -23.05
CA ASP A 96 17.41 9.35 -22.52
C ASP A 96 17.55 9.21 -20.99
N ASP A 97 18.41 10.01 -20.38
CA ASP A 97 18.59 10.01 -18.93
C ASP A 97 17.53 10.85 -18.18
N PHE A 98 17.75 10.99 -16.87
CA PHE A 98 17.04 11.89 -15.96
C PHE A 98 17.98 12.98 -15.41
N PHE A 99 19.10 13.22 -16.08
CA PHE A 99 19.98 14.33 -15.76
C PHE A 99 19.44 15.60 -16.44
N PRO A 100 19.79 16.78 -15.93
CA PRO A 100 19.97 17.93 -16.81
C PRO A 100 21.14 17.70 -17.77
#